data_AF-L9US35-F1
#
_entry.id   AF-L9US35-F1
#
_cell.length_a   1.000
_cell.length_b   1.000
_cell.length_c   1.000
_cell.angle_alpha   90.00
_cell.angle_beta   90.00
_cell.angle_gamma   90.00
#
_symmetry.space_group_name_H-M   'P 1'
#
loop_
_entity.id
_entity.type
_entity.pdbx_description
1 polymer ?
#
loop_
_entity_poly.entity_id
_entity_poly.type
_entity_poly.pdbx_seq_one_letter_code
_entity_poly.pdbx_strand_id
1 'polypeptide(L)'
;EVVFLVDQFGYRTAIARLGLNGRVDYTDRNLIEKWFHTFKMRVDRFHNSWVGSRRGARKWVEQFVHYYNRQRPHQSLDGRTPAEEVLN
;
A
#
# COMPACT_ATOMS: atom_id res chain seq x y z
N GLU A 1 14.97 27.05 -10.78
CA GLU A 1 13.61 26.60 -11.15
C GLU A 1 13.14 25.59 -10.11
N VAL A 2 11.90 25.72 -9.60
CA VAL A 2 11.36 24.83 -8.56
C VAL A 2 10.49 23.77 -9.23
N VAL A 3 10.79 22.50 -8.99
CA VAL A 3 10.04 21.35 -9.53
C VAL A 3 9.34 20.64 -8.40
N PHE A 4 8.02 20.47 -8.54
CA PHE A 4 7.21 19.75 -7.55
C PHE A 4 7.22 18.24 -7.84
N LEU A 5 7.41 17.45 -6.79
CA LEU A 5 7.20 16.00 -6.85
C LEU A 5 5.70 15.73 -6.80
N VAL A 6 5.20 14.99 -7.80
CA VAL A 6 3.79 14.62 -7.89
C VAL A 6 3.63 13.12 -8.04
N ASP A 7 2.57 12.59 -7.41
CA ASP A 7 2.09 11.24 -7.70
C ASP A 7 1.58 11.16 -9.15
N GLN A 8 1.49 9.95 -9.69
CA GLN A 8 0.85 9.71 -10.99
C GLN A 8 -0.64 10.12 -10.95
N PHE A 9 -1.28 10.15 -12.13
CA PHE A 9 -2.67 10.62 -12.33
C PHE A 9 -2.84 12.14 -12.21
N GLY A 10 -4.06 12.62 -11.93
CA GLY A 10 -4.53 13.99 -12.22
C GLY A 10 -3.72 15.15 -11.65
N TYR A 11 -2.82 14.90 -10.70
CA TYR A 11 -1.96 15.92 -10.09
C TYR A 11 -0.99 16.56 -11.08
N ARG A 12 -0.39 15.79 -11.98
CA ARG A 12 0.51 16.36 -13.00
C ARG A 12 -0.25 17.33 -13.93
N THR A 13 -1.48 16.98 -14.28
CA THR A 13 -2.37 17.83 -15.08
C THR A 13 -2.79 19.09 -14.32
N ALA A 14 -3.10 18.96 -13.03
CA ALA A 14 -3.47 20.09 -12.19
C ALA A 14 -2.32 21.10 -12.03
N ILE A 15 -1.09 20.62 -11.80
CA ILE A 15 0.11 21.48 -11.67
C ILE A 15 0.44 22.16 -13.01
N ALA A 16 0.34 21.44 -14.14
CA ALA A 16 0.57 22.03 -15.46
C ALA A 16 -0.43 23.16 -15.78
N ARG A 17 -1.70 23.03 -15.36
CA ARG A 17 -2.72 24.10 -15.51
C ARG A 17 -2.40 25.36 -14.72
N LEU A 18 -1.56 25.27 -13.69
CA LEU A 18 -1.09 26.40 -12.90
C LEU A 18 0.23 26.99 -13.44
N GLY A 19 0.73 26.53 -14.59
CA GLY A 19 2.00 26.98 -15.16
C GLY A 19 3.23 26.51 -14.38
N LEU A 20 3.07 25.48 -13.54
CA LEU A 20 4.13 24.94 -12.70
C LEU A 20 4.72 23.67 -13.30
N ASN A 21 5.99 23.42 -13.01
CA ASN A 21 6.69 22.22 -13.43
C ASN A 21 6.56 21.12 -12.37
N GLY A 22 6.04 19.97 -12.80
CA GLY A 22 5.89 18.77 -11.99
C GLY A 22 6.65 17.59 -12.59
N ARG A 23 7.44 16.90 -11.77
CA ARG A 23 8.08 15.64 -12.12
C ARG A 23 7.38 14.50 -11.39
N VAL A 24 7.03 13.45 -12.13
CA VAL A 24 6.62 12.18 -11.55
C VAL A 24 7.87 11.51 -11.02
N ASP A 25 7.94 11.31 -9.72
CA ASP A 25 9.09 10.68 -9.06
C ASP A 25 8.74 9.33 -8.41
N TYR A 26 7.45 9.03 -8.32
CA TYR A 26 6.93 7.78 -7.78
C TYR A 26 6.11 7.07 -8.85
N THR A 27 6.81 6.36 -9.75
CA THR A 27 6.12 5.53 -10.78
C THR A 27 5.55 4.26 -10.19
N ASP A 28 6.18 3.75 -9.11
CA ASP A 28 5.75 2.56 -8.39
C ASP A 28 5.44 2.89 -6.94
N ARG A 29 4.31 2.38 -6.44
CA ARG A 29 4.00 2.41 -5.01
C ARG A 29 5.10 1.69 -4.24
N ASN A 30 5.64 2.33 -3.21
CA ASN A 30 6.62 1.69 -2.34
C ASN A 30 5.96 0.52 -1.58
N LEU A 31 6.78 -0.33 -0.95
CA LEU A 31 6.28 -1.55 -0.29
C LEU A 31 5.26 -1.24 0.82
N ILE A 32 5.41 -0.12 1.54
CA ILE A 32 4.50 0.26 2.62
C ILE A 32 3.15 0.74 2.08
N GLU A 33 3.15 1.50 0.98
CA GLU A 33 1.92 1.93 0.32
C GLU A 33 1.16 0.75 -0.26
N LYS A 34 1.86 -0.22 -0.88
CA LYS A 34 1.26 -1.48 -1.35
C LYS A 34 0.65 -2.27 -0.19
N TRP A 35 1.34 -2.31 0.95
CA TRP A 35 0.86 -2.95 2.18
C TRP A 35 -0.43 -2.29 2.67
N PHE A 36 -0.42 -0.97 2.87
CA PHE A 36 -1.59 -0.22 3.36
C PHE A 36 -2.76 -0.20 2.37
N HIS A 37 -2.49 -0.21 1.07
CA HIS A 37 -3.54 -0.35 0.07
C HIS A 37 -4.27 -1.69 0.20
N THR A 38 -3.52 -2.78 0.33
CA THR A 38 -4.10 -4.13 0.52
C THR A 38 -4.81 -4.23 1.86
N PHE A 39 -4.23 -3.65 2.92
CA PHE A 39 -4.81 -3.62 4.26
C PHE A 39 -6.20 -2.96 4.24
N LYS A 40 -6.32 -1.75 3.67
CA LYS A 40 -7.61 -1.02 3.56
C LYS A 40 -8.69 -1.86 2.88
N MET A 41 -8.39 -2.43 1.70
CA MET A 41 -9.35 -3.27 0.98
C MET A 41 -9.81 -4.48 1.80
N ARG A 42 -8.91 -5.07 2.61
CA ARG A 42 -9.25 -6.22 3.46
C ARG A 42 -10.05 -5.79 4.68
N VAL A 43 -9.72 -4.66 5.30
CA VAL A 43 -10.53 -4.08 6.38
C VAL A 43 -11.95 -3.83 5.90
N ASP A 44 -12.14 -3.18 4.76
CA ASP A 44 -13.48 -2.90 4.23
C ASP A 44 -14.31 -4.18 4.04
N ARG A 45 -13.69 -5.27 3.58
CA ARG A 45 -14.37 -6.56 3.37
C ARG A 45 -14.62 -7.35 4.65
N PHE A 46 -13.78 -7.21 5.67
CA PHE A 46 -13.79 -8.08 6.85
C PHE A 46 -14.07 -7.35 8.17
N HIS A 47 -14.37 -6.06 8.17
CA HIS A 47 -14.64 -5.29 9.40
C HIS A 47 -15.73 -5.92 10.29
N ASN A 48 -16.74 -6.56 9.67
CA ASN A 48 -17.81 -7.27 10.39
C ASN A 48 -17.32 -8.48 11.22
N SER A 49 -16.16 -9.04 10.90
CA SER A 49 -15.59 -10.20 11.62
C SER A 49 -15.04 -9.86 13.02
N TRP A 50 -14.97 -8.57 13.38
CA TRP A 50 -14.36 -8.11 14.64
C TRP A 50 -15.39 -7.92 15.77
N VAL A 51 -16.68 -8.09 15.44
CA VAL A 51 -17.84 -7.95 16.36
C VAL A 51 -17.80 -6.63 17.14
N GLY A 52 -17.29 -5.57 16.53
CA GLY A 52 -17.15 -4.24 17.14
C GLY A 52 -16.13 -4.15 18.29
N SER A 53 -15.38 -5.22 18.59
CA SER A 53 -14.49 -5.26 19.76
C SER A 53 -13.05 -4.85 19.41
N ARG A 54 -12.42 -4.04 20.26
CA ARG A 54 -10.99 -3.69 20.13
C ARG A 54 -10.09 -4.93 20.12
N ARG A 55 -10.42 -5.94 20.93
CA ARG A 55 -9.70 -7.21 20.99
C ARG A 55 -9.82 -7.99 19.67
N GLY A 56 -11.01 -8.03 19.08
CA GLY A 56 -11.25 -8.64 17.77
C GLY A 56 -10.47 -7.95 16.67
N ALA A 57 -10.50 -6.61 16.62
CA ALA A 57 -9.74 -5.82 15.66
C ALA A 57 -8.24 -6.10 15.78
N ARG A 58 -7.69 -6.13 17.01
CA ARG A 58 -6.27 -6.45 17.22
C ARG A 58 -5.91 -7.85 16.71
N LYS A 59 -6.71 -8.86 17.07
CA LYS A 59 -6.48 -10.25 16.62
C LYS A 59 -6.51 -10.36 15.10
N TRP A 60 -7.43 -9.66 14.44
CA TRP A 60 -7.50 -9.65 12.98
C TRP A 60 -6.31 -8.97 12.34
N VAL A 61 -5.85 -7.83 12.88
CA VAL A 61 -4.64 -7.15 12.37
C VAL A 61 -3.41 -8.07 12.51
N GLU A 62 -3.25 -8.76 13.63
CA GLU A 62 -2.18 -9.74 13.83
C GLU A 62 -2.23 -10.87 12.79
N GLN A 63 -3.42 -11.41 12.51
CA GLN A 63 -3.61 -12.42 11.47
C GLN A 63 -3.31 -11.88 10.08
N PHE A 64 -3.75 -10.67 9.75
CA PHE A 64 -3.48 -10.04 8.48
C PHE A 64 -1.99 -9.82 8.25
N VAL A 65 -1.27 -9.31 9.26
CA VAL A 65 0.19 -9.11 9.20
C VAL A 65 0.89 -10.44 8.92
N HIS A 66 0.52 -11.50 9.62
CA HIS A 66 1.10 -12.82 9.41
C HIS A 66 0.81 -13.36 8.00
N TYR A 67 -0.45 -13.30 7.57
CA TYR A 67 -0.87 -13.71 6.22
C TYR A 67 -0.10 -12.96 5.13
N TYR A 68 -0.07 -11.63 5.20
CA TYR A 68 0.57 -10.79 4.18
C TYR A 68 2.07 -11.08 4.09
N ASN A 69 2.76 -11.20 5.23
CA ASN A 69 4.20 -11.34 5.24
C ASN A 69 4.70 -12.75 4.96
N ARG A 70 3.93 -13.80 5.26
CA ARG A 70 4.42 -15.20 5.20
C ARG A 70 3.63 -16.15 4.31
N GLN A 71 2.45 -15.77 3.86
CA GLN A 71 1.56 -16.70 3.13
C GLN A 71 1.11 -16.14 1.78
N ARG A 72 1.18 -14.82 1.60
CA ARG A 72 0.74 -14.17 0.38
C ARG A 72 1.92 -14.01 -0.59
N PRO A 73 1.97 -14.76 -1.70
CA PRO A 73 2.96 -14.52 -2.75
C PRO A 73 2.68 -13.19 -3.46
N HIS A 74 3.72 -12.48 -3.86
CA HIS A 74 3.63 -11.21 -4.58
C HIS A 74 4.24 -11.34 -5.97
N GLN A 75 3.48 -10.98 -7.01
CA GLN A 75 4.00 -10.95 -8.38
C GLN A 75 5.21 -10.01 -8.52
N SER A 76 5.25 -8.90 -7.78
CA SER A 76 6.38 -7.98 -7.77
C SER A 76 7.62 -8.52 -7.03
N LEU A 77 7.52 -9.68 -6.39
CA LEU A 77 8.60 -10.38 -5.68
C LEU A 77 8.85 -11.75 -6.31
N ASP A 78 8.54 -11.93 -7.61
CA ASP A 78 8.69 -13.20 -8.33
C ASP A 78 7.94 -14.37 -7.68
N GLY A 79 6.79 -14.09 -7.06
CA GLY A 79 5.99 -15.08 -6.35
C GLY A 79 6.46 -15.36 -4.92
N ARG A 80 7.53 -14.72 -4.44
CA ARG A 80 7.96 -14.79 -3.04
C ARG A 80 7.03 -13.98 -2.13
N THR A 81 7.05 -14.32 -0.86
CA THR A 81 6.44 -13.56 0.23
C THR A 81 7.39 -12.47 0.71
N PRO A 82 6.89 -11.40 1.36
CA PRO A 82 7.74 -10.36 1.92
C PRO A 82 8.79 -10.89 2.91
N ALA A 83 8.46 -11.91 3.70
CA ALA A 83 9.42 -12.52 4.62
C ALA A 83 10.54 -13.28 3.91
N GLU A 84 10.25 -13.95 2.79
CA GLU A 84 11.27 -14.61 1.97
C GLU A 84 12.17 -13.60 1.25
N GLU A 85 11.64 -12.46 0.83
CA GLU A 85 12.45 -11.39 0.21
C GLU A 85 13.48 -10.80 1.18
N VAL A 86 13.07 -10.51 2.42
CA VAL A 86 13.93 -9.85 3.41
C VAL A 86 15.04 -10.77 3.95
N LEU A 87 14.87 -12.10 3.82
CA LEU A 87 15.83 -13.10 4.29
C LEU A 87 16.86 -13.54 3.23
N ASN A 88 16.70 -13.11 1.97
CA ASN A 88 17.66 -13.32 0.89
C ASN A 88 18.62 -12.14 0.77
#